data_AF-A0A7J6KPH2-F1
#
_entry.id   AF-A0A7J6KPH2-F1
#
_cell.length_a   1.000
_cell.length_b   1.000
_cell.length_c   1.000
_cell.angle_alpha   90.00
_cell.angle_beta   90.00
_cell.angle_gamma   90.00
#
_symmetry.space_group_name_H-M   'P 1'
#
loop_
_entity.id
_entity.type
_entity.pdbx_description
1 polymer ?
#
loop_
_entity_poly.entity_id
_entity_poly.type
_entity_poly.pdbx_seq_one_letter_code
_entity_poly.pdbx_strand_id
1 'polypeptide(L)'
;VLGILYAFISTSLDAKTFMMLPWRIILGVLAGAVSGYIIVLVVTAMGGGVYNPFYGTLLMSPFLLVFSVAEPTLKCKFSQLFSYIAANVIMVCIVSFSGPTPQKAFVSAMFVGILSFVVPITLTTTLNVLGLLPRTAAEPMVMFEYALGNNFKSNACYILDGDLHKRELDELRRALVTARKAILASVTDADLRLCIFQLTSTLYGLRRASGWEPFSEAAVTHLWEPMQMELRNLMTFVTAVLRHEVEVDDIPDLKSTARNALLRIKRISIEYTRAVADQKSV
;
A
#
# COMPACT_ATOMS: atom_id res chain seq x y z
N VAL A 1 -13.52 8.18 28.20
CA VAL A 1 -12.32 8.79 27.58
C VAL A 1 -11.31 7.73 27.13
N LEU A 2 -10.80 6.86 28.02
CA LEU A 2 -9.88 5.76 27.67
C LEU A 2 -10.43 4.75 26.64
N GLY A 3 -11.71 4.38 26.72
CA GLY A 3 -12.33 3.48 25.73
C GLY A 3 -12.48 4.08 24.33
N ILE A 4 -12.67 5.40 24.23
CA ILE A 4 -12.71 6.13 22.95
C ILE A 4 -11.29 6.22 22.40
N LEU A 5 -10.29 6.50 23.24
CA LEU A 5 -8.87 6.46 22.90
C LEU A 5 -8.46 5.07 22.39
N TYR A 6 -8.90 4.01 23.06
CA TYR A 6 -8.63 2.63 22.66
C TYR A 6 -9.31 2.25 21.35
N ALA A 7 -10.58 2.61 21.15
CA ALA A 7 -11.29 2.41 19.89
C ALA A 7 -10.69 3.24 18.73
N PHE A 8 -10.19 4.44 19.02
CA PHE A 8 -9.50 5.30 18.07
C PHE A 8 -8.14 4.71 17.70
N ILE A 9 -7.38 4.18 18.67
CA ILE A 9 -6.12 3.47 18.44
C ILE A 9 -6.37 2.18 17.64
N SER A 10 -7.41 1.41 17.96
CA SER A 10 -7.69 0.13 17.32
C SER A 10 -8.21 0.26 15.89
N THR A 11 -8.94 1.33 15.58
CA THR A 11 -9.38 1.66 14.21
C THR A 11 -8.28 2.31 13.36
N SER A 12 -7.18 2.75 13.97
CA SER A 12 -6.08 3.48 13.32
C SER A 12 -4.82 2.65 13.06
N LEU A 13 -4.91 1.32 13.11
CA LEU A 13 -3.75 0.41 13.01
C LEU A 13 -3.13 0.29 11.59
N ASP A 14 -3.65 1.04 10.61
CA ASP A 14 -3.01 1.18 9.30
C ASP A 14 -2.11 2.42 9.26
N ALA A 15 -0.80 2.22 9.12
CA ALA A 15 0.20 3.28 9.11
C ALA A 15 -0.03 4.35 8.02
N LYS A 16 -0.63 3.98 6.88
CA LYS A 16 -0.98 4.95 5.82
C LYS A 16 -2.17 5.80 6.20
N THR A 17 -3.20 5.19 6.77
CA THR A 17 -4.39 5.92 7.26
C THR A 17 -4.02 6.80 8.46
N PHE A 18 -3.08 6.34 9.31
CA PHE A 18 -2.54 7.11 10.43
C PHE A 18 -1.75 8.34 9.98
N MET A 19 -0.94 8.28 8.91
CA MET A 19 -0.20 9.45 8.41
C MET A 19 -1.12 10.61 7.97
N MET A 20 -2.31 10.31 7.45
CA MET A 20 -3.28 11.34 7.02
C MET A 20 -4.14 11.86 8.18
N LEU A 21 -4.18 11.16 9.31
CA LEU A 21 -5.03 11.48 10.45
C LEU A 21 -4.59 12.76 11.18
N PRO A 22 -3.31 12.98 11.55
CA PRO A 22 -2.85 14.20 12.20
C PRO A 22 -3.21 15.46 11.42
N TRP A 23 -3.03 15.43 10.10
CA TRP A 23 -3.35 16.57 9.25
C TRP A 23 -4.85 16.92 9.29
N ARG A 24 -5.72 15.91 9.18
CA ARG A 24 -7.18 16.11 9.27
C ARG A 24 -7.60 16.65 10.63
N ILE A 25 -6.95 16.22 11.71
CA ILE A 25 -7.33 16.70 13.04
C ILE A 25 -6.76 18.11 13.30
N ILE A 26 -5.56 18.45 12.83
CA ILE A 26 -5.03 19.82 12.87
C ILE A 26 -5.97 20.78 12.13
N LEU A 27 -6.38 20.43 10.91
CA LEU A 27 -7.34 21.22 10.15
C LEU A 27 -8.70 21.31 10.86
N GLY A 28 -9.14 20.24 11.54
CA GLY A 28 -10.35 20.24 12.35
C GLY A 28 -10.26 21.19 13.54
N VAL A 29 -9.16 21.17 14.29
CA VAL A 29 -8.89 22.08 15.41
C VAL A 29 -8.88 23.53 14.93
N LEU A 30 -8.22 23.83 13.81
CA LEU A 30 -8.18 25.18 13.23
C LEU A 30 -9.58 25.64 12.81
N ALA A 31 -10.33 24.80 12.09
CA ALA A 31 -11.67 25.11 11.63
C ALA A 31 -12.62 25.39 12.80
N GLY A 32 -12.64 24.51 13.81
CA GLY A 32 -13.45 24.67 15.02
C GLY A 32 -13.02 25.87 15.88
N ALA A 33 -11.71 26.17 15.92
CA ALA A 33 -11.18 27.30 16.67
C ALA A 33 -11.59 28.63 16.05
N VAL A 34 -11.45 28.76 14.73
CA VAL A 34 -11.81 29.97 14.00
C VAL A 34 -13.33 30.20 14.05
N SER A 35 -14.15 29.18 13.79
CA SER A 35 -15.60 29.32 13.85
C SER A 35 -16.09 29.65 15.26
N GLY A 36 -15.55 29.00 16.29
CA GLY A 36 -15.87 29.29 17.68
C GLY A 36 -15.50 30.71 18.08
N TYR A 37 -14.33 31.19 17.67
CA TYR A 37 -13.90 32.56 17.95
C TYR A 37 -14.76 33.61 17.26
N ILE A 38 -15.16 33.36 16.00
CA ILE A 38 -16.08 34.25 15.27
C ILE A 38 -17.42 34.36 16.00
N ILE A 39 -18.00 33.23 16.46
CA ILE A 39 -19.25 33.23 17.24
C ILE A 39 -19.10 34.08 18.51
N VAL A 40 -18.00 33.90 19.23
CA VAL A 40 -17.71 34.67 20.45
C VAL A 40 -17.59 36.16 20.15
N LEU A 41 -16.92 36.56 19.07
CA LEU A 41 -16.82 37.96 18.65
C LEU A 41 -18.19 38.57 18.30
N VAL A 42 -19.02 37.84 17.55
CA VAL A 42 -20.36 38.29 17.16
C VAL A 42 -21.23 38.50 18.41
N VAL A 43 -21.25 37.54 19.33
CA VAL A 43 -22.02 37.65 20.58
C VAL A 43 -21.50 38.77 21.46
N THR A 44 -20.19 38.94 21.55
CA THR A 44 -19.59 40.02 22.33
C THR A 44 -19.94 41.40 21.75
N ALA A 45 -19.96 41.52 20.42
CA ALA A 45 -20.39 42.75 19.74
C ALA A 45 -21.88 43.03 19.97
N MET A 46 -22.74 42.01 19.89
CA MET A 46 -24.18 42.13 20.16
C MET A 46 -24.48 42.45 21.64
N GLY A 47 -23.67 41.96 22.56
CA GLY A 47 -23.80 42.18 24.01
C GLY A 47 -23.14 43.46 24.53
N GLY A 48 -22.70 44.38 23.65
CA GLY A 48 -22.09 45.65 24.06
C GLY A 48 -20.72 45.50 24.73
N GLY A 49 -19.96 44.46 24.38
CA GLY A 49 -18.62 44.19 24.93
C GLY A 49 -18.59 43.12 26.02
N VAL A 50 -19.75 42.64 26.48
CA VAL A 50 -19.84 41.53 27.45
C VAL A 50 -20.28 40.26 26.74
N TYR A 51 -19.43 39.23 26.80
CA TYR A 51 -19.75 37.92 26.22
C TYR A 51 -20.78 37.18 27.09
N ASN A 52 -21.88 36.73 26.47
CA ASN A 52 -22.87 35.86 27.11
C ASN A 52 -22.81 34.44 26.50
N PRO A 53 -22.37 33.42 27.26
CA PRO A 53 -22.22 32.05 26.78
C PRO A 53 -23.52 31.43 26.25
N PHE A 54 -24.68 31.80 26.81
CA PHE A 54 -25.97 31.23 26.39
C PHE A 54 -26.35 31.63 24.96
N TYR A 55 -26.08 32.87 24.56
CA TYR A 55 -26.30 33.30 23.18
C TYR A 55 -25.26 32.71 22.24
N GLY A 56 -24.02 32.49 22.72
CA GLY A 56 -22.98 31.80 21.98
C GLY A 56 -23.33 30.36 21.65
N THR A 57 -23.81 29.58 22.62
CA THR A 57 -24.19 28.18 22.39
C THR A 57 -25.38 28.06 21.44
N LEU A 58 -26.32 29.00 21.48
CA LEU A 58 -27.46 29.04 20.55
C LEU A 58 -26.99 29.32 19.11
N LEU A 59 -26.10 30.29 18.92
CA LEU A 59 -25.53 30.62 17.60
C LEU A 59 -24.56 29.57 17.06
N MET A 60 -24.02 28.70 17.92
CA MET A 60 -23.13 27.61 17.53
C MET A 60 -23.85 26.42 16.89
N SER A 61 -25.12 26.19 17.23
CA SER A 61 -25.94 25.06 16.74
C SER A 61 -25.88 24.81 15.22
N PRO A 62 -26.07 25.81 14.33
CA PRO A 62 -25.97 25.60 12.89
C PRO A 62 -24.57 25.16 12.44
N PHE A 63 -23.51 25.63 13.09
CA PHE A 63 -22.13 25.26 12.76
C PHE A 63 -21.81 23.82 13.16
N LEU A 64 -22.36 23.33 14.28
CA LEU A 64 -22.23 21.93 14.68
C LEU A 64 -22.85 20.99 13.64
N LEU A 65 -24.00 21.35 13.08
CA LEU A 65 -24.64 20.58 12.02
C LEU A 65 -23.77 20.53 10.76
N VAL A 66 -23.23 21.68 10.33
CA VAL A 66 -22.34 21.75 9.15
C VAL A 66 -21.09 20.90 9.33
N PHE A 67 -20.44 20.96 10.50
CA PHE A 67 -19.28 20.11 10.76
C PHE A 67 -19.64 18.64 10.88
N SER A 68 -20.82 18.30 11.41
CA SER A 68 -21.28 16.91 11.51
C SER A 68 -21.57 16.29 10.14
N VAL A 69 -21.81 17.07 9.09
CA VAL A 69 -21.87 16.56 7.70
C VAL A 69 -20.52 15.99 7.23
N ALA A 70 -19.41 16.35 7.88
CA ALA A 70 -18.09 15.75 7.65
C ALA A 70 -17.91 14.39 8.33
N GLU A 71 -18.97 13.77 8.88
CA GLU A 71 -18.91 12.42 9.41
C GLU A 71 -18.57 11.38 8.32
N PRO A 72 -17.64 10.44 8.56
CA PRO A 72 -17.23 9.44 7.56
C PRO A 72 -18.37 8.54 7.06
N THR A 73 -19.36 8.27 7.91
CA THR A 73 -20.53 7.42 7.61
C THR A 73 -21.41 8.02 6.51
N LEU A 74 -21.43 9.35 6.39
CA LEU A 74 -22.22 10.09 5.40
C LEU A 74 -21.57 10.13 4.01
N LYS A 75 -20.39 9.51 3.82
CA LYS A 75 -19.61 9.46 2.56
C LYS A 75 -19.37 10.83 1.91
N CYS A 76 -19.43 11.90 2.70
CA CYS A 76 -19.22 13.26 2.21
C CYS A 76 -17.72 13.53 1.98
N LYS A 77 -17.37 14.26 0.91
CA LYS A 77 -15.97 14.64 0.61
C LYS A 77 -15.31 15.43 1.74
N PHE A 78 -16.10 16.13 2.56
CA PHE A 78 -15.61 16.85 3.73
C PHE A 78 -14.97 15.95 4.80
N SER A 79 -15.38 14.68 4.90
CA SER A 79 -14.76 13.70 5.82
C SER A 79 -13.29 13.41 5.50
N GLN A 80 -12.84 13.72 4.28
CA GLN A 80 -11.45 13.56 3.85
C GLN A 80 -10.58 14.77 4.19
N LEU A 81 -11.18 15.93 4.45
CA LEU A 81 -10.51 17.21 4.65
C LEU A 81 -10.19 17.48 6.13
N PHE A 82 -11.14 17.26 7.04
CA PHE A 82 -10.92 17.53 8.46
C PHE A 82 -11.71 16.57 9.36
N SER A 83 -11.26 16.44 10.62
CA SER A 83 -11.96 15.64 11.64
C SER A 83 -13.10 16.44 12.26
N TYR A 84 -14.34 15.99 12.04
CA TYR A 84 -15.54 16.64 12.60
C TYR A 84 -15.56 16.62 14.13
N ILE A 85 -15.07 15.54 14.75
CA ILE A 85 -15.02 15.38 16.22
C ILE A 85 -14.17 16.49 16.83
N ALA A 86 -12.97 16.71 16.27
CA ALA A 86 -12.08 17.74 16.78
C ALA A 86 -12.61 19.16 16.52
N ALA A 87 -13.21 19.41 15.36
CA ALA A 87 -13.82 20.70 15.05
C ALA A 87 -14.96 21.03 16.04
N ASN A 88 -15.86 20.08 16.28
CA ASN A 88 -16.99 20.26 17.20
C ASN A 88 -16.54 20.43 18.65
N VAL A 89 -15.63 19.59 19.14
CA VAL A 89 -15.15 19.67 20.53
C VAL A 89 -14.45 21.01 20.80
N ILE A 90 -13.56 21.44 19.92
CA ILE A 90 -12.84 22.71 20.09
C ILE A 90 -13.78 23.91 20.01
N MET A 91 -14.74 23.90 19.08
CA MET A 91 -15.72 24.97 18.97
C MET A 91 -16.58 25.08 20.25
N VAL A 92 -17.07 23.95 20.78
CA VAL A 92 -17.79 23.91 22.05
C VAL A 92 -16.93 24.44 23.19
N CYS A 93 -15.64 24.08 23.23
CA CYS A 93 -14.73 24.56 24.27
C CYS A 93 -14.58 26.08 24.24
N ILE A 94 -14.42 26.68 23.05
CA ILE A 94 -14.22 28.12 22.93
C ILE A 94 -15.51 28.89 23.21
N VAL A 95 -16.64 28.43 22.67
CA VAL A 95 -17.92 29.11 22.84
C VAL A 95 -18.41 28.99 24.29
N SER A 96 -18.35 27.80 24.89
CA SER A 96 -18.88 27.61 26.25
C SER A 96 -17.96 28.15 27.34
N PHE A 97 -16.64 28.20 27.12
CA PHE A 97 -15.66 28.54 28.17
C PHE A 97 -14.81 29.80 27.89
N SER A 98 -15.15 30.64 26.89
CA SER A 98 -14.40 31.88 26.62
C SER A 98 -14.38 32.90 27.76
N GLY A 99 -15.43 32.92 28.59
CA GLY A 99 -15.54 33.86 29.71
C GLY A 99 -15.33 35.32 29.28
N PRO A 100 -14.77 36.18 30.16
CA PRO A 100 -14.53 37.59 29.86
C PRO A 100 -13.30 37.85 28.98
N THR A 101 -12.43 36.86 28.77
CA THR A 101 -11.19 37.01 27.97
C THR A 101 -11.14 35.99 26.83
N PRO A 102 -11.81 36.25 25.70
CA PRO A 102 -12.01 35.27 24.64
C PRO A 102 -10.71 34.88 23.91
N GLN A 103 -9.73 35.78 23.85
CA GLN A 103 -8.42 35.50 23.26
C GLN A 103 -7.63 34.44 24.03
N LYS A 104 -7.72 34.42 25.37
CA LYS A 104 -7.01 33.43 26.20
C LYS A 104 -7.60 32.03 25.99
N ALA A 105 -8.92 31.94 25.90
CA ALA A 105 -9.62 30.67 25.65
C ALA A 105 -9.37 30.14 24.22
N PHE A 106 -9.29 31.02 23.23
CA PHE A 106 -8.90 30.65 21.87
C PHE A 106 -7.49 30.06 21.82
N VAL A 107 -6.49 30.76 22.39
CA VAL A 107 -5.09 30.31 22.38
C VAL A 107 -4.93 29.02 23.20
N SER A 108 -5.58 28.90 24.36
CA SER A 108 -5.48 27.69 25.19
C SER A 108 -6.15 26.48 24.53
N ALA A 109 -7.32 26.64 23.92
CA ALA A 109 -8.01 25.57 23.19
C ALA A 109 -7.22 25.12 21.96
N MET A 110 -6.63 26.06 21.20
CA MET A 110 -5.74 25.73 20.10
C MET A 110 -4.50 24.96 20.57
N PHE A 111 -3.85 25.43 21.64
CA PHE A 111 -2.65 24.79 22.17
C PHE A 111 -2.95 23.38 22.67
N VAL A 112 -3.99 23.19 23.49
CA VAL A 112 -4.41 21.88 23.99
C VAL A 112 -4.85 20.96 22.85
N GLY A 113 -5.60 21.49 21.87
CA GLY A 113 -6.01 20.74 20.68
C GLY A 113 -4.82 20.21 19.89
N ILE A 114 -3.80 21.04 19.65
CA ILE A 114 -2.57 20.62 18.95
C ILE A 114 -1.74 19.65 19.80
N LEU A 115 -1.60 19.90 21.10
CA LEU A 115 -0.82 19.03 21.99
C LEU A 115 -1.46 17.65 22.17
N SER A 116 -2.79 17.57 22.06
CA SER A 116 -3.52 16.29 22.10
C SER A 116 -3.13 15.32 21.00
N PHE A 117 -2.44 15.77 19.93
CA PHE A 117 -1.88 14.91 18.87
C PHE A 117 -0.56 14.26 19.23
N VAL A 118 0.22 14.89 20.10
CA VAL A 118 1.55 14.39 20.45
C VAL A 118 1.43 13.02 21.10
N VAL A 119 0.42 12.81 21.96
CA VAL A 119 0.20 11.54 22.67
C VAL A 119 -0.16 10.38 21.74
N PRO A 120 -1.17 10.47 20.85
CA PRO A 120 -1.43 9.42 19.86
C PRO A 120 -0.27 9.17 18.89
N ILE A 121 0.41 10.23 18.40
CA ILE A 121 1.53 10.07 17.47
C ILE A 121 2.69 9.33 18.13
N THR A 122 3.10 9.77 19.33
CA THR A 122 4.18 9.12 20.08
C THR A 122 3.82 7.69 20.43
N LEU A 123 2.61 7.43 20.92
CA LEU A 123 2.17 6.09 21.25
C LEU A 123 2.16 5.17 20.02
N THR A 124 1.56 5.59 18.91
CA THR A 124 1.52 4.77 17.68
C THR A 124 2.89 4.59 17.07
N THR A 125 3.76 5.61 17.10
CA THR A 125 5.16 5.48 16.64
C THR A 125 5.92 4.48 17.50
N THR A 126 5.74 4.53 18.82
CA THR A 126 6.37 3.60 19.76
C THR A 126 5.87 2.17 19.53
N LEU A 127 4.56 1.99 19.38
CA LEU A 127 3.95 0.69 19.06
C LEU A 127 4.40 0.15 17.70
N ASN A 128 4.62 1.03 16.72
CA ASN A 128 5.15 0.66 15.40
C ASN A 128 6.60 0.17 15.49
N VAL A 129 7.44 0.91 16.22
CA VAL A 129 8.84 0.54 16.45
C VAL A 129 8.94 -0.79 17.22
N LEU A 130 8.07 -1.01 18.20
CA LEU A 130 7.99 -2.26 18.97
C LEU A 130 7.33 -3.41 18.21
N GLY A 131 6.82 -3.19 16.99
CA GLY A 131 6.18 -4.23 16.18
C GLY A 131 4.85 -4.75 16.75
N LEU A 132 4.24 -4.03 17.69
CA LEU A 132 2.99 -4.42 18.38
C LEU A 132 1.72 -3.99 17.64
N LEU A 133 1.85 -3.28 16.52
CA LEU A 133 0.71 -2.95 15.66
C LEU A 133 0.39 -4.16 14.76
N PRO A 134 -0.87 -4.62 14.66
CA PRO A 134 -1.27 -5.61 13.67
C PRO A 134 -0.95 -5.09 12.28
N ARG A 135 0.07 -5.69 11.64
CA ARG A 135 0.46 -5.38 10.28
C ARG A 135 -0.61 -5.95 9.35
N THR A 136 -1.36 -5.09 8.69
CA THR A 136 -2.27 -5.47 7.60
C THR A 136 -1.52 -5.96 6.35
N ALA A 137 -0.21 -5.67 6.26
CA ALA A 137 0.65 -6.15 5.18
C ALA A 137 1.43 -7.40 5.63
N ALA A 138 1.41 -8.43 4.78
CA ALA A 138 2.27 -9.60 4.92
C ALA A 138 3.76 -9.20 5.01
N GLU A 139 4.57 -10.06 5.61
CA GLU A 139 6.01 -9.86 5.71
C GLU A 139 6.63 -9.55 4.33
N PRO A 140 7.57 -8.59 4.21
CA PRO A 140 8.11 -8.17 2.92
C PRO A 140 8.71 -9.30 2.09
N MET A 141 9.30 -10.31 2.74
CA MET A 141 9.83 -11.51 2.08
C MET A 141 8.71 -12.32 1.42
N VAL A 142 7.70 -12.71 2.20
CA VAL A 142 6.55 -13.47 1.70
C VAL A 142 5.82 -12.73 0.58
N MET A 143 5.66 -11.40 0.70
CA MET A 143 5.06 -10.58 -0.36
C MET A 143 5.90 -10.61 -1.65
N PHE A 144 7.23 -10.59 -1.52
CA PHE A 144 8.14 -10.67 -2.65
C PHE A 144 8.11 -12.03 -3.32
N GLU A 145 8.20 -13.12 -2.56
CA GLU A 145 8.20 -14.49 -3.09
C GLU A 145 6.89 -14.81 -3.82
N TYR A 146 5.76 -14.41 -3.24
CA TYR A 146 4.45 -14.55 -3.88
C TYR A 146 4.34 -13.74 -5.19
N ALA A 147 4.78 -12.48 -5.19
CA ALA A 147 4.76 -11.64 -6.38
C ALA A 147 5.72 -12.15 -7.46
N LEU A 148 6.87 -12.70 -7.06
CA LEU A 148 7.87 -13.30 -7.95
C LEU A 148 7.31 -14.56 -8.61
N GLY A 149 6.71 -15.46 -7.83
CA GLY A 149 6.09 -16.69 -8.33
C GLY A 149 4.96 -16.40 -9.31
N ASN A 150 4.07 -15.45 -9.00
CA ASN A 150 3.00 -15.06 -9.92
C ASN A 150 3.53 -14.47 -11.23
N ASN A 151 4.51 -13.57 -11.15
CA ASN A 151 5.09 -12.97 -12.34
C ASN A 151 5.80 -14.02 -13.21
N PHE A 152 6.53 -14.95 -12.60
CA PHE A 152 7.19 -16.05 -13.31
C PHE A 152 6.17 -16.97 -13.99
N LYS A 153 5.16 -17.42 -13.26
CA LYS A 153 4.09 -18.29 -13.79
C LYS A 153 3.39 -17.64 -14.98
N SER A 154 2.94 -16.40 -14.84
CA SER A 154 2.22 -15.71 -15.91
C SER A 154 3.12 -15.42 -17.12
N ASN A 155 4.39 -15.04 -16.91
CA ASN A 155 5.33 -14.88 -18.04
C ASN A 155 5.54 -16.20 -18.78
N ALA A 156 5.69 -17.33 -18.08
CA ALA A 156 5.89 -18.63 -18.70
C ALA A 156 4.63 -19.14 -19.44
N CYS A 157 3.43 -18.87 -18.90
CA CYS A 157 2.17 -19.23 -19.54
C CYS A 157 1.91 -18.42 -20.82
N TYR A 158 2.11 -17.10 -20.77
CA TYR A 158 1.71 -16.17 -21.83
C TYR A 158 2.84 -15.75 -22.76
N ILE A 159 3.98 -16.44 -22.72
CA ILE A 159 5.16 -16.09 -23.52
C ILE A 159 4.92 -16.16 -25.03
N LEU A 160 4.03 -17.04 -25.48
CA LEU A 160 3.67 -17.18 -26.90
C LEU A 160 2.56 -16.23 -27.34
N ASP A 161 1.77 -15.69 -26.40
CA ASP A 161 0.60 -14.87 -26.71
C ASP A 161 0.98 -13.40 -27.01
N GLY A 162 2.29 -13.10 -27.03
CA GLY A 162 2.83 -11.79 -27.38
C GLY A 162 2.27 -10.67 -26.51
N ASP A 163 1.45 -9.81 -27.13
CA ASP A 163 0.86 -8.63 -26.50
C ASP A 163 -0.62 -8.80 -26.08
N LEU A 164 -1.23 -9.96 -26.31
CA LEU A 164 -2.63 -10.24 -25.91
C LEU A 164 -2.86 -10.04 -24.40
N HIS A 165 -1.92 -10.49 -23.57
CA HIS A 165 -1.98 -10.41 -22.10
C HIS A 165 -1.11 -9.28 -21.51
N LYS A 166 -0.72 -8.29 -22.33
CA LYS A 166 0.23 -7.24 -21.92
C LYS A 166 -0.19 -6.51 -20.66
N ARG A 167 -1.47 -6.15 -20.53
CA ARG A 167 -1.99 -5.40 -19.39
C ARG A 167 -1.86 -6.19 -18.09
N GLU A 168 -2.26 -7.46 -18.09
CA GLU A 168 -2.19 -8.35 -16.92
C GLU A 168 -0.72 -8.56 -16.49
N LEU A 169 0.18 -8.80 -17.45
CA LEU A 169 1.60 -8.94 -17.20
C LEU A 169 2.23 -7.65 -16.64
N ASP A 170 1.80 -6.47 -17.12
CA ASP A 170 2.27 -5.18 -16.61
C ASP A 170 1.75 -4.87 -15.20
N GLU A 171 0.54 -5.32 -14.86
CA GLU A 171 -0.01 -5.25 -13.50
C GLU A 171 0.81 -6.13 -12.53
N LEU A 172 1.07 -7.39 -12.90
CA LEU A 172 1.93 -8.29 -12.13
C LEU A 172 3.36 -7.78 -12.00
N ARG A 173 3.88 -7.15 -13.05
CA ARG A 173 5.20 -6.49 -13.02
C ARG A 173 5.23 -5.35 -12.01
N ARG A 174 4.20 -4.49 -11.99
CA ARG A 174 4.07 -3.39 -11.03
C ARG A 174 3.98 -3.92 -9.58
N ALA A 175 3.27 -5.03 -9.36
CA ALA A 175 3.22 -5.70 -8.07
C ALA A 175 4.62 -6.18 -7.63
N LEU A 176 5.36 -6.86 -8.53
CA LEU A 176 6.73 -7.32 -8.26
C LEU A 176 7.69 -6.15 -7.98
N VAL A 177 7.62 -5.04 -8.73
CA VAL A 177 8.44 -3.85 -8.47
C VAL A 177 8.17 -3.30 -7.07
N THR A 178 6.91 -3.26 -6.66
CA THR A 178 6.49 -2.75 -5.35
C THR A 178 7.00 -3.66 -4.23
N ALA A 179 6.81 -4.97 -4.36
CA ALA A 179 7.31 -5.94 -3.39
C ALA A 179 8.85 -5.93 -3.31
N ARG A 180 9.55 -5.82 -4.45
CA ARG A 180 11.01 -5.66 -4.50
C ARG A 180 11.50 -4.42 -3.74
N LYS A 181 10.81 -3.28 -3.88
CA LYS A 181 11.18 -2.06 -3.13
C LYS A 181 11.00 -2.26 -1.62
N ALA A 182 9.92 -2.93 -1.21
CA ALA A 182 9.64 -3.20 0.19
C ALA A 182 10.70 -4.12 0.83
N ILE A 183 11.06 -5.22 0.16
CA ILE A 183 12.06 -6.17 0.67
C ILE A 183 13.48 -5.58 0.68
N LEU A 184 13.87 -4.82 -0.36
CA LEU A 184 15.20 -4.20 -0.39
C LEU A 184 15.38 -3.14 0.70
N ALA A 185 14.29 -2.53 1.17
CA ALA A 185 14.33 -1.63 2.31
C ALA A 185 14.51 -2.35 3.66
N SER A 186 14.09 -3.63 3.75
CA SER A 186 14.15 -4.41 5.00
C SER A 186 15.37 -5.31 5.11
N VAL A 187 15.85 -5.87 3.99
CA VAL A 187 17.00 -6.79 3.99
C VAL A 187 18.29 -6.01 4.16
N THR A 188 19.14 -6.41 5.10
CA THR A 188 20.47 -5.82 5.34
C THR A 188 21.60 -6.58 4.67
N ASP A 189 21.42 -7.88 4.41
CA ASP A 189 22.40 -8.76 3.76
C ASP A 189 22.60 -8.39 2.28
N ALA A 190 23.86 -8.18 1.89
CA ALA A 190 24.25 -7.80 0.54
C ALA A 190 24.07 -8.93 -0.47
N ASP A 191 24.33 -10.18 -0.05
CA ASP A 191 24.24 -11.34 -0.95
C ASP A 191 22.78 -11.64 -1.28
N LEU A 192 21.90 -11.59 -0.28
CA LEU A 192 20.46 -11.72 -0.48
C LEU A 192 19.89 -10.60 -1.36
N ARG A 193 20.34 -9.35 -1.18
CA ARG A 193 19.95 -8.23 -2.07
C ARG A 193 20.36 -8.49 -3.52
N LEU A 194 21.57 -9.02 -3.74
CA LEU A 194 22.05 -9.37 -5.07
C LEU A 194 21.19 -10.48 -5.70
N CYS A 195 20.87 -11.54 -4.94
CA CYS A 195 19.98 -12.61 -5.39
C CYS A 195 18.59 -12.09 -5.79
N ILE A 196 17.98 -11.22 -4.97
CA ILE A 196 16.70 -10.57 -5.27
C ILE A 196 16.79 -9.75 -6.57
N PHE A 197 17.88 -9.00 -6.75
CA PHE A 197 18.10 -8.23 -7.97
C PHE A 197 18.25 -9.12 -9.20
N GLN A 198 19.04 -10.19 -9.10
CA GLN A 198 19.25 -11.15 -10.18
C GLN A 198 17.93 -11.80 -10.59
N LEU A 199 17.16 -12.35 -9.64
CA LEU A 199 15.85 -12.98 -9.89
C LEU A 199 14.86 -12.02 -10.56
N THR A 200 14.80 -10.77 -10.12
CA THR A 200 13.89 -9.80 -10.75
C THR A 200 14.36 -9.36 -12.13
N SER A 201 15.67 -9.25 -12.33
CA SER A 201 16.25 -8.88 -13.63
C SER A 201 16.06 -9.95 -14.69
N THR A 202 16.16 -11.23 -14.33
CA THR A 202 15.96 -12.36 -15.27
C THR A 202 14.51 -12.42 -15.75
N LEU A 203 13.53 -12.22 -14.85
CA LEU A 203 12.12 -12.14 -15.23
C LEU A 203 11.80 -10.93 -16.12
N TYR A 204 12.43 -9.77 -15.87
CA TYR A 204 12.29 -8.63 -16.77
C TYR A 204 12.90 -8.89 -18.15
N GLY A 205 14.04 -9.59 -18.18
CA GLY A 205 14.66 -10.04 -19.42
C GLY A 205 13.73 -10.95 -20.23
N LEU A 206 13.07 -11.90 -19.56
CA LEU A 206 12.14 -12.83 -20.20
C LEU A 206 10.97 -12.11 -20.89
N ARG A 207 10.32 -11.15 -20.21
CA ARG A 207 9.24 -10.36 -20.82
C ARG A 207 9.73 -9.50 -21.99
N ARG A 208 10.93 -8.92 -21.88
CA ARG A 208 11.50 -8.12 -22.96
C ARG A 208 11.82 -8.98 -24.18
N ALA A 209 12.22 -10.23 -23.98
CA ALA A 209 12.43 -11.18 -25.08
C ALA A 209 11.10 -11.64 -25.71
N SER A 210 10.01 -11.72 -24.94
CA SER A 210 8.69 -12.12 -25.44
C SER A 210 7.86 -10.98 -26.05
N GLY A 211 8.28 -9.73 -25.89
CA GLY A 211 7.63 -8.56 -26.52
C GLY A 211 8.01 -8.33 -27.98
N TRP A 212 8.70 -9.28 -28.60
CA TRP A 212 9.04 -9.25 -30.03
C TRP A 212 7.86 -9.83 -30.82
N GLU A 213 7.87 -9.67 -32.15
CA GLU A 213 6.84 -10.23 -33.04
C GLU A 213 6.49 -11.68 -32.66
N PRO A 214 5.22 -12.11 -32.83
CA PRO A 214 4.80 -13.46 -32.50
C PRO A 214 5.76 -14.48 -33.10
N PHE A 215 6.15 -15.48 -32.31
CA PHE A 215 7.07 -16.51 -32.76
C PHE A 215 6.55 -17.16 -34.04
N SER A 216 7.45 -17.40 -34.99
CA SER A 216 7.12 -18.14 -36.21
C SER A 216 6.53 -19.51 -35.85
N GLU A 217 5.53 -19.98 -36.60
CA GLU A 217 4.87 -21.27 -36.39
C GLU A 217 5.89 -22.42 -36.29
N ALA A 218 6.91 -22.43 -37.16
CA ALA A 218 7.99 -23.42 -37.12
C ALA A 218 8.78 -23.41 -35.78
N ALA A 219 9.03 -22.24 -35.19
CA ALA A 219 9.69 -22.14 -33.89
C ALA A 219 8.76 -22.62 -32.76
N VAL A 220 7.45 -22.37 -32.87
CA VAL A 220 6.48 -22.89 -31.89
C VAL A 220 6.45 -24.42 -31.94
N THR A 221 6.25 -25.01 -33.10
CA THR A 221 6.12 -26.47 -33.27
C THR A 221 7.42 -27.22 -32.97
N HIS A 222 8.57 -26.71 -33.42
CA HIS A 222 9.83 -27.47 -33.32
C HIS A 222 10.71 -27.12 -32.12
N LEU A 223 10.53 -25.94 -31.51
CA LEU A 223 11.29 -25.54 -30.32
C LEU A 223 10.41 -25.45 -29.07
N TRP A 224 9.25 -24.80 -29.16
CA TRP A 224 8.46 -24.50 -27.97
C TRP A 224 7.63 -25.69 -27.46
N GLU A 225 6.85 -26.34 -28.32
CA GLU A 225 6.01 -27.49 -27.94
C GLU A 225 6.81 -28.61 -27.25
N PRO A 226 7.99 -29.03 -27.76
CA PRO A 226 8.78 -30.06 -27.09
C PRO A 226 9.30 -29.66 -25.71
N MET A 227 9.45 -28.36 -25.45
CA MET A 227 9.96 -27.81 -24.19
C MET A 227 8.83 -27.49 -23.18
N GLN A 228 7.58 -27.42 -23.63
CA GLN A 228 6.46 -26.89 -22.85
C GLN A 228 6.21 -27.67 -21.55
N MET A 229 6.30 -29.00 -21.59
CA MET A 229 6.09 -29.84 -20.41
C MET A 229 7.16 -29.63 -19.33
N GLU A 230 8.42 -29.50 -19.73
CA GLU A 230 9.52 -29.28 -18.78
C GLU A 230 9.47 -27.88 -18.17
N LEU A 231 9.16 -26.87 -18.99
CA LEU A 231 8.91 -25.51 -18.53
C LEU A 231 7.74 -25.45 -17.55
N ARG A 232 6.65 -26.17 -17.82
CA ARG A 232 5.49 -26.27 -16.91
C ARG A 232 5.86 -26.93 -15.59
N ASN A 233 6.64 -28.02 -15.62
CA ASN A 233 7.10 -28.69 -14.41
C ASN A 233 8.00 -27.77 -13.57
N LEU A 234 9.01 -27.15 -14.20
CA LEU A 234 9.92 -26.22 -13.53
C LEU A 234 9.16 -25.02 -12.95
N MET A 235 8.21 -24.47 -13.70
CA MET A 235 7.31 -23.40 -13.25
C MET A 235 6.51 -23.81 -12.02
N THR A 236 5.96 -25.02 -12.01
CA THR A 236 5.14 -25.53 -10.90
C THR A 236 5.98 -25.71 -9.64
N PHE A 237 7.15 -26.35 -9.75
CA PHE A 237 8.06 -26.52 -8.62
C PHE A 237 8.54 -25.18 -8.05
N VAL A 238 9.04 -24.28 -8.90
CA VAL A 238 9.52 -22.97 -8.43
C VAL A 238 8.39 -22.17 -7.78
N THR A 239 7.17 -22.23 -8.32
CA THR A 239 6.02 -21.52 -7.72
C THR A 239 5.64 -22.14 -6.38
N ALA A 240 5.65 -23.46 -6.25
CA ALA A 240 5.34 -24.14 -4.99
C ALA A 240 6.37 -23.80 -3.90
N VAL A 241 7.66 -23.75 -4.25
CA VAL A 241 8.75 -23.33 -3.34
C VAL A 241 8.52 -21.90 -2.85
N LEU A 242 8.31 -20.97 -3.79
CA LEU A 242 8.12 -19.54 -3.50
C LEU A 242 6.82 -19.24 -2.74
N ARG A 243 5.90 -20.20 -2.66
CA ARG A 243 4.65 -20.05 -1.91
C ARG A 243 4.66 -20.82 -0.59
N HIS A 244 5.76 -21.50 -0.26
CA HIS A 244 5.84 -22.40 0.89
C HIS A 244 4.73 -23.46 0.88
N GLU A 245 4.27 -23.88 -0.30
CA GLU A 245 3.26 -24.94 -0.44
C GLU A 245 3.86 -26.34 -0.23
N VAL A 246 5.19 -26.45 -0.28
CA VAL A 246 5.97 -27.69 -0.14
C VAL A 246 7.22 -27.39 0.70
N GLU A 247 7.60 -28.29 1.61
CA GLU A 247 8.85 -28.18 2.37
C GLU A 247 10.06 -28.37 1.46
N VAL A 248 11.15 -27.64 1.69
CA VAL A 248 12.33 -27.63 0.81
C VAL A 248 12.94 -29.04 0.63
N ASP A 249 12.79 -29.90 1.63
CA ASP A 249 13.32 -31.26 1.66
C ASP A 249 12.52 -32.24 0.78
N ASP A 250 11.25 -31.94 0.48
CA ASP A 250 10.38 -32.74 -0.39
C ASP A 250 10.56 -32.42 -1.89
N ILE A 251 11.45 -31.48 -2.21
CA ILE A 251 11.58 -30.95 -3.56
C ILE A 251 12.70 -31.69 -4.28
N PRO A 252 12.41 -32.37 -5.42
CA PRO A 252 13.46 -32.98 -6.23
C PRO A 252 14.50 -31.91 -6.59
N ASP A 253 15.80 -32.24 -6.47
CA ASP A 253 16.90 -31.28 -6.59
C ASP A 253 16.68 -30.31 -7.76
N LEU A 254 16.23 -29.10 -7.43
CA LEU A 254 15.86 -28.05 -8.38
C LEU A 254 17.04 -27.71 -9.30
N LYS A 255 18.25 -27.80 -8.77
CA LYS A 255 19.48 -27.55 -9.53
C LYS A 255 19.70 -28.65 -10.56
N SER A 256 19.51 -29.91 -10.19
CA SER A 256 19.57 -31.02 -11.14
C SER A 256 18.48 -30.93 -12.21
N THR A 257 17.25 -30.57 -11.80
CA THR A 257 16.09 -30.44 -12.69
C THR A 257 16.27 -29.29 -13.68
N ALA A 258 16.72 -28.12 -13.21
CA ALA A 258 17.06 -26.99 -14.06
C ALA A 258 18.21 -27.32 -15.02
N ARG A 259 19.22 -28.06 -14.55
CA ARG A 259 20.34 -28.51 -15.40
C ARG A 259 19.88 -29.48 -16.49
N ASN A 260 19.00 -30.42 -16.15
CA ASN A 260 18.44 -31.38 -17.10
C ASN A 260 17.57 -30.68 -18.15
N ALA A 261 16.71 -29.75 -17.72
CA ALA A 261 15.93 -28.91 -18.63
C ALA A 261 16.87 -28.12 -19.57
N LEU A 262 17.91 -27.48 -19.04
CA LEU A 262 18.88 -26.74 -19.86
C LEU A 262 19.59 -27.63 -20.91
N LEU A 263 19.99 -28.84 -20.53
CA LEU A 263 20.63 -29.80 -21.44
C LEU A 263 19.65 -30.24 -22.55
N ARG A 264 18.39 -30.45 -22.21
CA ARG A 264 17.34 -30.84 -23.16
C ARG A 264 17.00 -29.71 -24.11
N ILE A 265 16.83 -28.49 -23.60
CA ILE A 265 16.64 -27.26 -24.40
C ILE A 265 17.77 -27.10 -25.40
N LYS A 266 19.03 -27.28 -24.97
CA LYS A 266 20.19 -27.23 -25.86
C LYS A 266 20.12 -28.29 -26.95
N ARG A 267 19.74 -29.52 -26.60
CA ARG A 267 19.61 -30.62 -27.57
C ARG A 267 18.55 -30.32 -28.63
N ILE A 268 17.35 -29.92 -28.19
CA ILE A 268 16.23 -29.55 -29.08
C ILE A 268 16.63 -28.38 -30.00
N SER A 269 17.33 -27.38 -29.45
CA SER A 269 17.83 -26.25 -30.23
C SER A 269 18.84 -26.67 -31.31
N ILE A 270 19.75 -27.61 -30.99
CA ILE A 270 20.72 -28.17 -31.95
C ILE A 270 20.01 -28.97 -33.04
N GLU A 271 19.04 -29.81 -32.67
CA GLU A 271 18.25 -30.62 -33.61
C GLU A 271 17.46 -29.74 -34.58
N TYR A 272 16.79 -28.69 -34.08
CA TYR A 272 16.11 -27.71 -34.92
C TYR A 272 17.07 -27.00 -35.88
N THR A 273 18.22 -26.53 -35.38
CA THR A 273 19.20 -25.83 -36.21
C THR A 273 19.73 -26.74 -37.33
N ARG A 274 19.93 -28.02 -37.06
CA ARG A 274 20.30 -29.03 -38.07
C ARG A 274 19.19 -29.22 -39.10
N ALA A 275 17.95 -29.42 -38.66
CA ALA A 275 16.81 -29.59 -39.57
C ALA A 275 16.61 -28.39 -40.51
N VAL A 276 16.79 -27.17 -40.01
CA VAL A 276 16.71 -25.94 -40.83
C VAL A 276 17.91 -25.81 -41.79
N ALA A 277 19.10 -26.23 -41.37
CA ALA A 277 20.28 -26.21 -42.24
C ALA A 277 20.15 -27.23 -43.40
N ASP A 278 19.60 -28.40 -43.12
CA ASP A 278 19.37 -29.47 -44.10
C ASP A 278 18.24 -29.13 -45.09
N GLN A 279 17.28 -28.28 -44.72
CA GLN A 279 16.25 -27.76 -45.64
C GLN A 279 16.74 -26.65 -46.57
N LYS A 280 17.85 -25.97 -46.26
CA LYS A 280 18.44 -24.92 -47.10
C LYS A 280 19.47 -25.45 -48.11
N SER A 281 19.85 -26.73 -48.00
CA SER A 281 20.85 -27.38 -48.87
C SER A 281 20.25 -28.16 -50.04
N VAL A 282 18.94 -28.02 -50.29
CA VAL A 282 18.19 -28.51 -51.46
C VAL A 282 17.70 -27.30 -52.26
#